data_AF-F9Z5W3-F1
#
_entry.id   AF-F9Z5W3-F1
#
_cell.length_a   1.000
_cell.length_b   1.000
_cell.length_c   1.000
_cell.angle_alpha   90.00
_cell.angle_beta   90.00
_cell.angle_gamma   90.00
#
_symmetry.space_group_name_H-M   'P 1'
#
loop_
_entity.id
_entity.type
_entity.pdbx_description
1 polymer ?
#
loop_
_entity_poly.entity_id
_entity_poly.type
_entity_poly.pdbx_seq_one_letter_code
_entity_poly.pdbx_strand_id
1 'polypeptide(L)'
;MSKYYFFFVCWSYFFISCTSDSPLEQALSKSGKNRMQLEQVLKHYSLHPADSLKYRAACYLIANMPGHGWYEGEALDVYKQWIDSVYCGQSFIFKATLYEAFFQQPGATEGLVRYEDIEQLDSNFLITYIDSAFRAIRKRPWLKNLLFGQLCEYVLPYRVGHERPQQLFRLQDSIFHTDIADLLNYDDIGNEVATGIGLSQIFNGRMPREAKVLYRGNLINYNLTGCVSLAMLRSWLARLTLCPVALDLNPAFPTRNDRHCWSVMIDNRQMNSIQRLAFEVNKQGKIYRQTFTRNPAPDTGKSEYIPPFFRSPFYRDVTSCYTRVKDVPVTPLKPVSVTYGYLGVFNDLKWEPVAYAGLREGRFLFKDVGCGIVYLPLIYPDGDAVAVSYPFLLDLTGKVQLLRPDTTHLLTLKLKRKYPSRLMLRSANRPFLNSVVEASNDPSFRRKDSIGVFKYISELQWAEIKTGSSQSYRYWRICSRRPFYVGECVLYNAKGESIKPLQNVPGFTASSPAFDDNPISYAFSDRNYILQWDMGKKVSLSGIECLLRNDGNSVYPGHWYELNYHDGSGWCSLGVKEATERWVEFSEIPANALLWLRDLTTGKEERIFTYTDGKICFW
;
A
#
# COMPACT_ATOMS: atom_id res chain seq x y z
N MET A 1 19.42 42.75 -73.01
CA MET A 1 20.50 42.06 -72.29
C MET A 1 20.13 42.01 -70.81
N SER A 2 19.72 40.85 -70.34
CA SER A 2 19.25 40.61 -68.96
C SER A 2 20.45 40.53 -68.01
N LYS A 3 20.44 41.30 -66.92
CA LYS A 3 21.46 41.26 -65.86
C LYS A 3 20.95 40.36 -64.72
N TYR A 4 21.61 39.21 -64.56
CA TYR A 4 21.42 38.29 -63.44
C TYR A 4 22.19 38.80 -62.21
N TYR A 5 21.51 38.99 -61.08
CA TYR A 5 22.15 39.15 -59.78
C TYR A 5 22.19 37.79 -59.07
N PHE A 6 23.39 37.25 -58.88
CA PHE A 6 23.65 36.07 -58.07
C PHE A 6 23.64 36.46 -56.58
N PHE A 7 22.69 35.92 -55.81
CA PHE A 7 22.71 35.96 -54.35
C PHE A 7 23.68 34.89 -53.83
N PHE A 8 24.79 35.31 -53.21
CA PHE A 8 25.64 34.44 -52.39
C PHE A 8 24.99 34.29 -51.01
N VAL A 9 24.41 33.12 -50.74
CA VAL A 9 23.94 32.74 -49.40
C VAL A 9 25.10 32.06 -48.67
N CYS A 10 25.79 32.79 -47.80
CA CYS A 10 26.72 32.23 -46.84
C CYS A 10 25.95 31.46 -45.76
N TRP A 11 25.94 30.13 -45.87
CA TRP A 11 25.54 29.22 -44.79
C TRP A 11 26.61 29.20 -43.69
N SER A 12 26.41 30.02 -42.66
CA SER A 12 27.15 29.92 -41.40
C SER A 12 26.58 28.78 -40.55
N TYR A 13 27.23 27.63 -40.59
CA TYR A 13 27.03 26.53 -39.64
C TYR A 13 27.42 27.00 -38.23
N PHE A 14 26.42 27.35 -37.42
CA PHE A 14 26.59 27.44 -35.98
C PHE A 14 26.61 26.01 -35.39
N PHE A 15 27.82 25.45 -35.24
CA PHE A 15 28.05 24.33 -34.34
C PHE A 15 27.95 24.84 -32.89
N ILE A 16 26.73 24.87 -32.35
CA ILE A 16 26.53 24.94 -30.90
C ILE A 16 26.69 23.50 -30.39
N SER A 17 27.92 23.17 -29.99
CA SER A 17 28.22 21.97 -29.22
C SER A 17 27.55 22.10 -27.84
N CYS A 18 26.41 21.45 -27.65
CA CYS A 18 25.83 21.24 -26.32
C CYS A 18 26.67 20.18 -25.60
N THR A 19 27.59 20.64 -24.75
CA THR A 19 28.40 19.85 -23.82
C THR A 19 27.56 19.31 -22.66
N SER A 20 26.69 18.34 -22.95
CA SER A 20 26.21 17.38 -21.97
C SER A 20 26.29 15.99 -22.60
N ASP A 21 27.17 15.14 -22.07
CA ASP A 21 27.32 13.76 -22.57
C ASP A 21 25.95 13.06 -22.64
N SER A 22 25.72 12.27 -23.69
CA SER A 22 24.48 11.52 -23.83
C SER A 22 24.27 10.56 -22.64
N PRO A 23 23.03 10.20 -22.26
CA PRO A 23 22.80 9.24 -21.17
C PRO A 23 23.57 7.92 -21.32
N LEU A 24 23.79 7.48 -22.57
CA LEU A 24 24.59 6.32 -22.89
C LEU A 24 26.06 6.51 -22.50
N GLU A 25 26.67 7.64 -22.86
CA GLU A 25 28.07 7.91 -22.51
C GLU A 25 28.26 8.14 -21.01
N GLN A 26 27.29 8.76 -20.34
CA GLN A 26 27.30 8.87 -18.88
C GLN A 26 27.23 7.50 -18.18
N ALA A 27 26.57 6.51 -18.79
CA ALA A 27 26.58 5.16 -18.27
C ALA A 27 27.89 4.43 -18.58
N LEU A 28 28.41 4.56 -19.80
CA LEU A 28 29.68 3.96 -20.20
C LEU A 28 30.86 4.51 -19.37
N SER A 29 30.85 5.78 -18.99
CA SER A 29 31.89 6.34 -18.11
C SER A 29 31.88 5.72 -16.69
N LYS A 30 30.74 5.17 -16.24
CA LYS A 30 30.59 4.47 -14.96
C LYS A 30 30.94 2.97 -15.02
N SER A 31 31.20 2.42 -16.20
CA SER A 31 31.46 0.98 -16.38
C SER A 31 32.89 0.55 -16.00
N GLY A 32 33.80 1.50 -15.76
CA GLY A 32 35.20 1.21 -15.43
C GLY A 32 35.86 0.31 -16.47
N LYS A 33 36.45 -0.81 -16.02
CA LYS A 33 37.11 -1.79 -16.90
C LYS A 33 36.13 -2.51 -17.86
N ASN A 34 34.84 -2.52 -17.54
CA ASN A 34 33.82 -3.21 -18.34
C ASN A 34 33.40 -2.43 -19.61
N ARG A 35 33.86 -1.18 -19.77
CA ARG A 35 33.52 -0.34 -20.93
C ARG A 35 33.68 -1.04 -22.27
N MET A 36 34.79 -1.75 -22.45
CA MET A 36 35.08 -2.47 -23.71
C MET A 36 34.02 -3.55 -24.03
N GLN A 37 33.49 -4.24 -23.02
CA GLN A 37 32.42 -5.22 -23.23
C GLN A 37 31.14 -4.53 -23.70
N LEU A 38 30.77 -3.41 -23.09
CA LEU A 38 29.56 -2.68 -23.45
C LEU A 38 29.66 -2.04 -24.85
N GLU A 39 30.82 -1.48 -25.19
CA GLU A 39 31.10 -0.97 -26.54
C GLU A 39 31.10 -2.10 -27.58
N GLN A 40 31.53 -3.30 -27.23
CA GLN A 40 31.45 -4.47 -28.10
C GLN A 40 29.98 -4.84 -28.44
N VAL A 41 29.05 -4.71 -27.49
CA VAL A 41 27.61 -4.92 -27.76
C VAL A 41 27.09 -3.89 -28.76
N LEU A 42 27.43 -2.60 -28.55
CA LEU A 42 27.01 -1.52 -29.44
C LEU A 42 27.58 -1.72 -30.85
N LYS A 43 28.87 -2.05 -30.94
CA LYS A 43 29.54 -2.35 -32.21
C LYS A 43 28.89 -3.54 -32.91
N HIS A 44 28.57 -4.61 -32.18
CA HIS A 44 27.95 -5.81 -32.75
C HIS A 44 26.66 -5.49 -33.51
N TYR A 45 25.76 -4.69 -32.91
CA TYR A 45 24.48 -4.32 -33.54
C TYR A 45 24.56 -3.14 -34.50
N SER A 46 25.64 -2.34 -34.51
CA SER A 46 25.80 -1.25 -35.46
C SER A 46 26.27 -1.69 -36.86
N LEU A 47 26.72 -2.95 -37.00
CA LEU A 47 27.28 -3.46 -38.28
C LEU A 47 26.23 -3.64 -39.38
N HIS A 48 24.99 -3.97 -39.02
CA HIS A 48 23.94 -4.30 -39.98
C HIS A 48 22.68 -3.44 -39.76
N PRO A 49 22.16 -2.75 -40.79
CA PRO A 49 20.93 -1.95 -40.65
C PRO A 49 19.70 -2.72 -40.13
N ALA A 50 19.64 -4.03 -40.40
CA ALA A 50 18.59 -4.93 -39.93
C ALA A 50 18.53 -5.04 -38.39
N ASP A 51 19.63 -4.75 -37.69
CA ASP A 51 19.71 -4.79 -36.23
C ASP A 51 19.45 -3.42 -35.57
N SER A 52 18.99 -2.41 -36.31
CA SER A 52 18.75 -1.06 -35.80
C SER A 52 17.87 -1.01 -34.53
N LEU A 53 16.84 -1.85 -34.43
CA LEU A 53 16.02 -1.96 -33.22
C LEU A 53 16.77 -2.63 -32.06
N LYS A 54 17.61 -3.62 -32.33
CA LYS A 54 18.45 -4.25 -31.31
C LYS A 54 19.55 -3.32 -30.83
N TYR A 55 20.15 -2.52 -31.72
CA TYR A 55 21.09 -1.47 -31.37
C TYR A 55 20.43 -0.45 -30.41
N ARG A 56 19.22 0.02 -30.73
CA ARG A 56 18.45 0.91 -29.85
C ARG A 56 18.12 0.26 -28.50
N ALA A 57 17.80 -1.04 -28.48
CA ALA A 57 17.57 -1.80 -27.26
C ALA A 57 18.84 -1.94 -26.41
N ALA A 58 20.00 -2.19 -27.03
CA ALA A 58 21.30 -2.22 -26.37
C ALA A 58 21.64 -0.85 -25.77
N CYS A 59 21.47 0.23 -26.53
CA CYS A 59 21.65 1.60 -26.04
C CYS A 59 20.75 1.88 -24.83
N TYR A 60 19.48 1.50 -24.91
CA TYR A 60 18.52 1.67 -23.82
C TYR A 60 18.94 0.91 -22.55
N LEU A 61 19.32 -0.37 -22.67
CA LEU A 61 19.74 -1.16 -21.52
C LEU A 61 21.00 -0.55 -20.89
N ILE A 62 22.04 -0.31 -21.67
CA ILE A 62 23.33 0.20 -21.18
C ILE A 62 23.15 1.58 -20.52
N ALA A 63 22.42 2.49 -21.14
CA ALA A 63 22.17 3.83 -20.60
C ALA A 63 21.47 3.81 -19.22
N ASN A 64 20.69 2.75 -18.93
CA ASN A 64 19.91 2.64 -17.71
C ASN A 64 20.47 1.64 -16.68
N MET A 65 21.54 0.87 -17.02
CA MET A 65 22.20 -0.07 -16.10
C MET A 65 22.73 0.54 -14.80
N PRO A 66 23.31 1.76 -14.76
CA PRO A 66 23.89 2.27 -13.52
C PRO A 66 22.86 2.31 -12.39
N GLY A 67 23.19 1.73 -11.23
CA GLY A 67 22.30 1.59 -10.06
C GLY A 67 21.57 0.24 -9.99
N HIS A 68 21.47 -0.51 -11.09
CA HIS A 68 20.98 -1.89 -11.07
C HIS A 68 22.11 -2.83 -10.69
N GLY A 69 21.79 -3.84 -9.89
CA GLY A 69 22.81 -4.77 -9.40
C GLY A 69 22.24 -5.88 -8.55
N TRP A 70 23.12 -6.73 -8.04
CA TRP A 70 22.75 -7.82 -7.15
C TRP A 70 23.67 -7.87 -5.93
N TYR A 71 23.28 -8.69 -4.96
CA TYR A 71 24.07 -8.93 -3.76
C TYR A 71 24.56 -10.39 -3.72
N GLU A 72 25.75 -10.59 -3.19
CA GLU A 72 26.30 -11.91 -2.86
C GLU A 72 26.88 -11.91 -1.43
N GLY A 73 26.91 -13.07 -0.80
CA GLY A 73 27.44 -13.25 0.55
C GLY A 73 26.83 -14.45 1.27
N GLU A 74 27.56 -14.96 2.26
CA GLU A 74 27.25 -16.22 2.95
C GLU A 74 25.81 -16.29 3.49
N ALA A 75 25.32 -15.20 4.09
CA ALA A 75 23.97 -15.16 4.64
C ALA A 75 22.88 -15.36 3.57
N LEU A 76 23.06 -14.80 2.38
CA LEU A 76 22.14 -14.96 1.26
C LEU A 76 22.28 -16.36 0.63
N ASP A 77 23.49 -16.89 0.56
CA ASP A 77 23.75 -18.22 0.00
C ASP A 77 23.13 -19.33 0.87
N VAL A 78 23.33 -19.26 2.19
CA VAL A 78 22.69 -20.16 3.16
C VAL A 78 21.17 -20.07 3.05
N TYR A 79 20.62 -18.86 2.95
CA TYR A 79 19.17 -18.66 2.76
C TYR A 79 18.67 -19.34 1.49
N LYS A 80 19.33 -19.12 0.34
CA LYS A 80 18.94 -19.70 -0.94
C LYS A 80 19.04 -21.23 -0.94
N GLN A 81 20.13 -21.79 -0.41
CA GLN A 81 20.30 -23.24 -0.26
C GLN A 81 19.21 -23.86 0.61
N TRP A 82 18.83 -23.20 1.70
CA TRP A 82 17.73 -23.65 2.54
C TRP A 82 16.40 -23.64 1.79
N ILE A 83 16.10 -22.57 1.05
CA ILE A 83 14.89 -22.48 0.20
C ILE A 83 14.90 -23.60 -0.85
N ASP A 84 16.03 -23.82 -1.53
CA ASP A 84 16.16 -24.88 -2.54
C ASP A 84 15.96 -26.28 -1.99
N SER A 85 16.43 -26.53 -0.75
CA SER A 85 16.25 -27.80 -0.06
C SER A 85 14.81 -28.02 0.39
N VAL A 86 14.22 -27.06 1.10
CA VAL A 86 12.86 -27.17 1.66
C VAL A 86 11.78 -27.15 0.57
N TYR A 87 12.02 -26.41 -0.51
CA TYR A 87 11.06 -26.21 -1.60
C TYR A 87 11.55 -26.83 -2.91
N CYS A 88 12.30 -27.92 -2.85
CA CYS A 88 12.88 -28.59 -4.02
C CYS A 88 11.84 -29.00 -5.10
N GLY A 89 10.62 -29.34 -4.69
CA GLY A 89 9.51 -29.70 -5.59
C GLY A 89 8.66 -28.52 -6.08
N GLN A 90 8.98 -27.28 -5.69
CA GLN A 90 8.21 -26.10 -6.07
C GLN A 90 8.72 -25.48 -7.38
N SER A 91 7.84 -24.72 -8.03
CA SER A 91 8.17 -24.03 -9.28
C SER A 91 9.30 -23.02 -9.12
N PHE A 92 10.00 -22.72 -10.22
CA PHE A 92 11.01 -21.65 -10.27
C PHE A 92 10.46 -20.31 -9.77
N ILE A 93 9.25 -19.93 -10.20
CA ILE A 93 8.60 -18.66 -9.84
C ILE A 93 8.40 -18.56 -8.33
N PHE A 94 7.97 -19.66 -7.69
CA PHE A 94 7.78 -19.72 -6.25
C PHE A 94 9.09 -19.46 -5.51
N LYS A 95 10.16 -20.18 -5.88
CA LYS A 95 11.48 -20.02 -5.25
C LYS A 95 12.06 -18.63 -5.49
N ALA A 96 11.94 -18.11 -6.72
CA ALA A 96 12.38 -16.76 -7.08
C ALA A 96 11.69 -15.67 -6.24
N THR A 97 10.38 -15.83 -5.97
CA THR A 97 9.63 -14.93 -5.09
C THR A 97 10.14 -15.01 -3.64
N LEU A 98 10.48 -16.20 -3.15
CA LEU A 98 11.04 -16.38 -1.81
C LEU A 98 12.48 -15.87 -1.69
N TYR A 99 13.28 -15.90 -2.75
CA TYR A 99 14.60 -15.26 -2.73
C TYR A 99 14.49 -13.74 -2.54
N GLU A 100 13.50 -13.09 -3.18
CA GLU A 100 13.26 -11.66 -2.97
C GLU A 100 12.71 -11.33 -1.57
N ALA A 101 12.04 -12.29 -0.91
CA ALA A 101 11.57 -12.13 0.46
C ALA A 101 12.71 -11.90 1.48
N PHE A 102 13.94 -12.31 1.14
CA PHE A 102 15.14 -12.01 1.92
C PHE A 102 15.36 -10.50 2.05
N PHE A 103 15.23 -9.75 0.95
CA PHE A 103 15.48 -8.31 0.92
C PHE A 103 14.38 -7.48 1.59
N GLN A 104 13.28 -8.12 1.99
CA GLN A 104 12.21 -7.50 2.78
C GLN A 104 12.49 -7.61 4.30
N GLN A 105 13.55 -8.31 4.71
CA GLN A 105 13.88 -8.48 6.12
C GLN A 105 14.76 -7.34 6.65
N PRO A 106 14.68 -7.01 7.96
CA PRO A 106 15.53 -5.99 8.57
C PRO A 106 17.02 -6.31 8.41
N GLY A 107 17.81 -5.33 7.97
CA GLY A 107 19.25 -5.47 7.81
C GLY A 107 19.69 -6.42 6.69
N ALA A 108 18.80 -6.75 5.73
CA ALA A 108 19.06 -7.78 4.71
C ALA A 108 20.38 -7.61 3.95
N THR A 109 20.79 -6.36 3.67
CA THR A 109 22.01 -6.09 2.90
C THR A 109 23.27 -5.94 3.75
N GLU A 110 23.18 -6.01 5.09
CA GLU A 110 24.35 -5.90 5.96
C GLU A 110 25.27 -7.11 5.77
N GLY A 111 26.56 -6.86 5.58
CA GLY A 111 27.56 -7.90 5.34
C GLY A 111 27.51 -8.52 3.94
N LEU A 112 26.63 -8.05 3.05
CA LEU A 112 26.61 -8.48 1.65
C LEU A 112 27.46 -7.57 0.76
N VAL A 113 28.05 -8.15 -0.27
CA VAL A 113 28.78 -7.41 -1.31
C VAL A 113 27.82 -7.11 -2.45
N ARG A 114 27.77 -5.83 -2.87
CA ARG A 114 26.95 -5.38 -4.00
C ARG A 114 27.77 -5.33 -5.28
N TYR A 115 27.19 -5.85 -6.37
CA TYR A 115 27.75 -5.84 -7.72
C TYR A 115 26.85 -5.04 -8.65
N GLU A 116 27.40 -4.05 -9.36
CA GLU A 116 26.68 -3.20 -10.31
C GLU A 116 26.67 -3.82 -11.72
N ASP A 117 25.52 -3.82 -12.38
CA ASP A 117 25.36 -4.42 -13.71
C ASP A 117 26.29 -3.78 -14.75
N ILE A 118 26.43 -2.46 -14.69
CA ILE A 118 27.27 -1.69 -15.63
C ILE A 118 28.75 -2.11 -15.56
N GLU A 119 29.19 -2.63 -14.41
CA GLU A 119 30.57 -3.05 -14.18
C GLU A 119 30.80 -4.54 -14.44
N GLN A 120 29.74 -5.35 -14.53
CA GLN A 120 29.86 -6.82 -14.46
C GLN A 120 29.22 -7.57 -15.63
N LEU A 121 28.18 -7.03 -16.27
CA LEU A 121 27.53 -7.73 -17.38
C LEU A 121 28.38 -7.62 -18.66
N ASP A 122 28.74 -8.78 -19.21
CA ASP A 122 29.59 -8.89 -20.40
C ASP A 122 28.82 -8.83 -21.72
N SER A 123 29.56 -8.72 -22.82
CA SER A 123 29.00 -8.60 -24.16
C SER A 123 28.25 -9.87 -24.60
N ASN A 124 28.73 -11.05 -24.19
CA ASN A 124 28.12 -12.33 -24.53
C ASN A 124 26.74 -12.48 -23.89
N PHE A 125 26.61 -12.13 -22.62
CA PHE A 125 25.34 -12.12 -21.91
C PHE A 125 24.33 -11.20 -22.60
N LEU A 126 24.72 -9.94 -22.85
CA LEU A 126 23.82 -8.92 -23.39
C LEU A 126 23.39 -9.22 -24.83
N ILE A 127 24.32 -9.62 -25.71
CA ILE A 127 24.00 -9.98 -27.10
C ILE A 127 23.06 -11.18 -27.12
N THR A 128 23.39 -12.25 -26.39
CA THR A 128 22.55 -13.46 -26.32
C THR A 128 21.16 -13.13 -25.77
N TYR A 129 21.08 -12.28 -24.75
CA TYR A 129 19.84 -11.87 -24.13
C TYR A 129 18.96 -11.06 -25.11
N ILE A 130 19.52 -10.02 -25.74
CA ILE A 130 18.80 -9.17 -26.69
C ILE A 130 18.32 -10.00 -27.89
N ASP A 131 19.17 -10.85 -28.48
CA ASP A 131 18.78 -11.71 -29.60
C ASP A 131 17.66 -12.67 -29.22
N SER A 132 17.75 -13.28 -28.05
CA SER A 132 16.71 -14.17 -27.54
C SER A 132 15.41 -13.39 -27.31
N ALA A 133 15.45 -12.24 -26.66
CA ALA A 133 14.28 -11.39 -26.42
C ALA A 133 13.59 -10.99 -27.74
N PHE A 134 14.34 -10.55 -28.76
CA PHE A 134 13.76 -10.17 -30.06
C PHE A 134 13.21 -11.36 -30.86
N ARG A 135 13.79 -12.56 -30.73
CA ARG A 135 13.23 -13.78 -31.31
C ARG A 135 11.92 -14.14 -30.61
N ALA A 136 11.93 -14.04 -29.30
CA ALA A 136 10.83 -14.34 -28.42
C ALA A 136 9.66 -13.35 -28.73
N ILE A 137 9.87 -12.04 -28.67
CA ILE A 137 8.84 -11.00 -28.87
C ILE A 137 8.01 -11.24 -30.15
N ARG A 138 8.66 -11.63 -31.26
CA ARG A 138 7.98 -11.91 -32.54
C ARG A 138 6.91 -13.00 -32.46
N LYS A 139 7.03 -13.94 -31.53
CA LYS A 139 6.10 -15.06 -31.35
C LYS A 139 4.89 -14.71 -30.48
N ARG A 140 4.85 -13.55 -29.82
CA ARG A 140 3.92 -13.26 -28.70
C ARG A 140 2.88 -12.22 -29.15
N PRO A 141 1.61 -12.62 -29.40
CA PRO A 141 0.61 -11.75 -30.00
C PRO A 141 0.32 -10.47 -29.20
N TRP A 142 0.30 -10.56 -27.87
CA TRP A 142 0.02 -9.43 -26.98
C TRP A 142 1.08 -8.32 -27.02
N LEU A 143 2.25 -8.56 -27.62
CA LEU A 143 3.32 -7.57 -27.75
C LEU A 143 3.24 -6.76 -29.05
N LYS A 144 2.41 -7.17 -30.02
CA LYS A 144 2.36 -6.56 -31.36
C LYS A 144 1.95 -5.08 -31.36
N ASN A 145 1.16 -4.66 -30.36
CA ASN A 145 0.61 -3.32 -30.28
C ASN A 145 1.39 -2.38 -29.36
N LEU A 146 2.50 -2.83 -28.78
CA LEU A 146 3.34 -1.99 -27.93
C LEU A 146 4.24 -1.09 -28.75
N LEU A 147 4.38 0.16 -28.30
CA LEU A 147 5.40 1.07 -28.80
C LEU A 147 6.78 0.54 -28.40
N PHE A 148 7.81 0.83 -29.21
CA PHE A 148 9.17 0.36 -28.93
C PHE A 148 9.66 0.76 -27.53
N GLY A 149 9.36 1.97 -27.06
CA GLY A 149 9.71 2.40 -25.70
C GLY A 149 9.03 1.58 -24.60
N GLN A 150 7.80 1.11 -24.82
CA GLN A 150 7.10 0.22 -23.87
C GLN A 150 7.72 -1.19 -23.87
N LEU A 151 8.16 -1.69 -25.03
CA LEU A 151 8.93 -2.93 -25.10
C LEU A 151 10.22 -2.81 -24.31
N CYS A 152 10.96 -1.70 -24.49
CA CYS A 152 12.18 -1.41 -23.74
C CYS A 152 11.94 -1.32 -22.22
N GLU A 153 10.87 -0.67 -21.78
CA GLU A 153 10.61 -0.44 -20.35
C GLU A 153 10.00 -1.63 -19.62
N TYR A 154 9.10 -2.39 -20.26
CA TYR A 154 8.23 -3.34 -19.55
C TYR A 154 8.40 -4.80 -19.99
N VAL A 155 9.26 -5.08 -20.97
CA VAL A 155 9.48 -6.43 -21.52
C VAL A 155 10.96 -6.77 -21.58
N LEU A 156 11.78 -5.84 -22.09
CA LEU A 156 13.22 -5.99 -22.27
C LEU A 156 14.04 -6.04 -20.97
N PRO A 157 13.65 -5.45 -19.82
CA PRO A 157 14.48 -5.53 -18.62
C PRO A 157 14.75 -6.97 -18.22
N TYR A 158 16.03 -7.30 -18.05
CA TYR A 158 16.48 -8.64 -17.73
C TYR A 158 16.40 -8.98 -16.24
N ARG A 159 15.73 -8.16 -15.42
CA ARG A 159 15.64 -8.35 -13.97
C ARG A 159 14.26 -7.99 -13.39
N VAL A 160 13.94 -8.55 -12.22
CA VAL A 160 12.74 -8.22 -11.42
C VAL A 160 13.12 -7.46 -10.15
N GLY A 161 14.15 -7.93 -9.45
CA GLY A 161 14.60 -7.37 -8.18
C GLY A 161 16.13 -7.41 -8.07
N HIS A 162 16.61 -8.04 -7.00
CA HIS A 162 18.02 -8.07 -6.63
C HIS A 162 18.72 -9.37 -7.06
N GLU A 163 18.10 -10.17 -7.93
CA GLU A 163 18.73 -11.37 -8.45
C GLU A 163 19.94 -11.07 -9.33
N ARG A 164 20.90 -12.00 -9.34
CA ARG A 164 21.93 -12.02 -10.37
C ARG A 164 21.26 -12.30 -11.72
N PRO A 165 21.49 -11.48 -12.77
CA PRO A 165 20.89 -11.68 -14.07
C PRO A 165 21.17 -13.07 -14.65
N GLN A 166 20.13 -13.68 -15.22
CA GLN A 166 20.18 -15.04 -15.79
C GLN A 166 19.52 -15.08 -17.16
N GLN A 167 20.03 -15.96 -18.02
CA GLN A 167 19.43 -16.23 -19.33
C GLN A 167 18.26 -17.22 -19.20
N LEU A 168 17.05 -16.68 -19.09
CA LEU A 168 15.84 -17.48 -18.87
C LEU A 168 15.12 -17.92 -20.16
N PHE A 169 15.66 -17.64 -21.34
CA PHE A 169 14.96 -17.83 -22.62
C PHE A 169 14.48 -19.27 -22.87
N ARG A 170 15.22 -20.29 -22.41
CA ARG A 170 14.79 -21.69 -22.51
C ARG A 170 13.54 -21.97 -21.67
N LEU A 171 13.51 -21.42 -20.45
CA LEU A 171 12.35 -21.53 -19.55
C LEU A 171 11.17 -20.73 -20.10
N GLN A 172 11.41 -19.52 -20.62
CA GLN A 172 10.39 -18.70 -21.29
C GLN A 172 9.76 -19.42 -22.48
N ASP A 173 10.58 -20.00 -23.36
CA ASP A 173 10.10 -20.76 -24.51
C ASP A 173 9.36 -22.03 -24.06
N SER A 174 9.87 -22.76 -23.05
CA SER A 174 9.19 -23.92 -22.48
C SER A 174 7.79 -23.58 -21.97
N ILE A 175 7.67 -22.57 -21.10
CA ILE A 175 6.37 -22.13 -20.54
C ILE A 175 5.43 -21.71 -21.67
N PHE A 176 5.93 -20.95 -22.65
CA PHE A 176 5.12 -20.55 -23.78
C PHE A 176 4.59 -21.76 -24.55
N HIS A 177 5.42 -22.75 -24.83
CA HIS A 177 5.03 -23.93 -25.58
C HIS A 177 4.11 -24.88 -24.81
N THR A 178 4.32 -25.08 -23.51
CA THR A 178 3.54 -26.04 -22.71
C THR A 178 2.23 -25.46 -22.18
N ASP A 179 2.23 -24.19 -21.80
CA ASP A 179 1.14 -23.63 -21.00
C ASP A 179 0.31 -22.59 -21.76
N ILE A 180 0.83 -22.02 -22.87
CA ILE A 180 0.23 -20.85 -23.53
C ILE A 180 -0.10 -21.10 -25.01
N ALA A 181 0.76 -21.80 -25.74
CA ALA A 181 0.65 -21.92 -27.20
C ALA A 181 -0.67 -22.54 -27.64
N ASP A 182 -1.13 -23.60 -26.95
CA ASP A 182 -2.40 -24.24 -27.27
C ASP A 182 -3.59 -23.35 -26.93
N LEU A 183 -3.53 -22.61 -25.81
CA LEU A 183 -4.60 -21.69 -25.40
C LEU A 183 -4.85 -20.58 -26.45
N LEU A 184 -3.80 -20.13 -27.15
CA LEU A 184 -3.93 -19.15 -28.23
C LEU A 184 -4.76 -19.65 -29.43
N ASN A 185 -4.96 -20.97 -29.58
CA ASN A 185 -5.75 -21.54 -30.66
C ASN A 185 -7.25 -21.64 -30.32
N TYR A 186 -7.59 -21.63 -29.03
CA TYR A 186 -8.96 -21.87 -28.55
C TYR A 186 -9.61 -20.65 -27.91
N ASP A 187 -8.82 -19.69 -27.41
CA ASP A 187 -9.29 -18.48 -26.77
C ASP A 187 -8.66 -17.22 -27.37
N ASP A 188 -9.35 -16.08 -27.26
CA ASP A 188 -8.84 -14.77 -27.69
C ASP A 188 -7.83 -14.14 -26.70
N ILE A 189 -7.07 -15.01 -26.02
CA ILE A 189 -6.01 -14.63 -25.07
C ILE A 189 -4.92 -13.78 -25.76
N GLY A 190 -4.83 -13.80 -27.09
CA GLY A 190 -3.95 -12.93 -27.86
C GLY A 190 -4.40 -11.47 -27.99
N ASN A 191 -5.72 -11.18 -27.87
CA ASN A 191 -6.27 -9.83 -28.04
C ASN A 191 -6.84 -9.20 -26.76
N GLU A 192 -7.09 -9.98 -25.70
CA GLU A 192 -7.68 -9.47 -24.47
C GLU A 192 -6.63 -9.12 -23.39
N VAL A 193 -6.93 -8.09 -22.59
CA VAL A 193 -6.28 -7.78 -21.29
C VAL A 193 -6.32 -8.97 -20.32
N ALA A 194 -7.13 -9.98 -20.61
CA ALA A 194 -7.23 -11.23 -19.87
C ALA A 194 -5.95 -12.10 -19.94
N THR A 195 -4.96 -11.86 -20.81
CA THR A 195 -3.75 -12.71 -20.83
C THR A 195 -2.99 -12.67 -19.51
N GLY A 196 -2.68 -11.49 -18.97
CA GLY A 196 -1.92 -11.40 -17.72
C GLY A 196 -2.76 -11.70 -16.47
N ILE A 197 -4.07 -11.40 -16.49
CA ILE A 197 -4.97 -11.76 -15.37
C ILE A 197 -5.24 -13.26 -15.37
N GLY A 198 -5.59 -13.84 -16.52
CA GLY A 198 -5.82 -15.27 -16.73
C GLY A 198 -4.56 -16.12 -16.47
N LEU A 199 -3.40 -15.72 -17.00
CA LEU A 199 -2.12 -16.34 -16.65
C LEU A 199 -1.86 -16.21 -15.14
N SER A 200 -2.06 -15.02 -14.54
CA SER A 200 -1.88 -14.89 -13.09
C SER A 200 -2.85 -15.77 -12.29
N GLN A 201 -4.07 -16.03 -12.75
CA GLN A 201 -5.02 -16.92 -12.08
C GLN A 201 -4.58 -18.39 -12.18
N ILE A 202 -4.07 -18.82 -13.33
CA ILE A 202 -3.50 -20.17 -13.54
C ILE A 202 -2.36 -20.43 -12.54
N PHE A 203 -1.48 -19.44 -12.33
CA PHE A 203 -0.32 -19.59 -11.44
C PHE A 203 -0.62 -19.26 -9.97
N ASN A 204 -1.60 -18.39 -9.65
CA ASN A 204 -1.95 -18.03 -8.27
C ASN A 204 -2.77 -19.12 -7.57
N GLY A 205 -3.61 -19.87 -8.29
CA GLY A 205 -4.50 -20.88 -7.70
C GLY A 205 -3.78 -22.03 -7.00
N ARG A 206 -2.47 -22.18 -7.21
CA ARG A 206 -1.64 -23.27 -6.66
C ARG A 206 -0.73 -22.84 -5.50
N MET A 207 -0.76 -21.56 -5.10
CA MET A 207 0.20 -21.06 -4.10
C MET A 207 -0.32 -21.17 -2.66
N PRO A 208 0.53 -21.60 -1.72
CA PRO A 208 0.17 -21.58 -0.30
C PRO A 208 0.02 -20.14 0.19
N ARG A 209 -0.83 -19.92 1.20
CA ARG A 209 -1.01 -18.59 1.81
C ARG A 209 0.23 -18.10 2.55
N GLU A 210 1.01 -19.04 3.08
CA GLU A 210 2.21 -18.78 3.89
C GLU A 210 3.31 -19.76 3.49
N ALA A 211 4.56 -19.33 3.62
CA ALA A 211 5.75 -20.16 3.48
C ALA A 211 6.70 -19.91 4.64
N LYS A 212 7.47 -20.92 5.05
CA LYS A 212 8.52 -20.76 6.04
C LYS A 212 9.79 -20.27 5.34
N VAL A 213 10.49 -19.32 5.95
CA VAL A 213 11.80 -18.82 5.48
C VAL A 213 12.80 -18.82 6.63
N LEU A 214 14.07 -19.14 6.37
CA LEU A 214 15.14 -19.14 7.37
C LEU A 214 15.97 -17.87 7.25
N TYR A 215 15.75 -16.87 8.09
CA TYR A 215 16.52 -15.62 8.07
C TYR A 215 17.39 -15.49 9.32
N ARG A 216 18.71 -15.39 9.12
CA ARG A 216 19.73 -15.29 10.19
C ARG A 216 19.51 -16.31 11.33
N GLY A 217 19.31 -17.57 10.96
CA GLY A 217 19.08 -18.68 11.91
C GLY A 217 17.67 -18.78 12.49
N ASN A 218 16.77 -17.83 12.18
CA ASN A 218 15.40 -17.83 12.68
C ASN A 218 14.41 -18.27 11.61
N LEU A 219 13.51 -19.18 11.97
CA LEU A 219 12.43 -19.63 11.10
C LEU A 219 11.24 -18.68 11.21
N ILE A 220 10.82 -18.09 10.09
CA ILE A 220 9.76 -17.08 10.01
C ILE A 220 8.65 -17.58 9.11
N ASN A 221 7.39 -17.39 9.51
CA ASN A 221 6.24 -17.59 8.63
C ASN A 221 6.04 -16.33 7.77
N TYR A 222 6.34 -16.44 6.48
CA TYR A 222 6.23 -15.39 5.49
C TYR A 222 4.88 -15.42 4.79
N ASN A 223 4.15 -14.29 4.83
CA ASN A 223 2.83 -14.16 4.20
C ASN A 223 2.97 -13.94 2.69
N LEU A 224 2.54 -14.93 1.91
CA LEU A 224 2.56 -14.88 0.44
C LEU A 224 1.33 -14.19 -0.15
N THR A 225 0.29 -13.96 0.65
CA THR A 225 -0.90 -13.18 0.27
C THR A 225 -0.72 -11.67 0.47
N GLY A 226 0.41 -11.24 1.03
CA GLY A 226 0.77 -9.83 1.16
C GLY A 226 0.96 -9.17 -0.21
N CYS A 227 0.70 -7.86 -0.28
CA CYS A 227 0.72 -7.14 -1.56
C CYS A 227 2.09 -7.17 -2.27
N VAL A 228 3.19 -7.05 -1.52
CA VAL A 228 4.55 -7.14 -2.04
C VAL A 228 4.82 -8.51 -2.64
N SER A 229 4.54 -9.58 -1.90
CA SER A 229 4.72 -10.96 -2.35
C SER A 229 3.93 -11.25 -3.63
N LEU A 230 2.66 -10.84 -3.69
CA LEU A 230 1.81 -11.01 -4.86
C LEU A 230 2.30 -10.18 -6.06
N ALA A 231 2.75 -8.95 -5.83
CA ALA A 231 3.30 -8.10 -6.89
C ALA A 231 4.61 -8.68 -7.45
N MET A 232 5.51 -9.15 -6.58
CA MET A 232 6.76 -9.83 -6.98
C MET A 232 6.50 -11.10 -7.78
N LEU A 233 5.58 -11.94 -7.30
CA LEU A 233 5.17 -13.16 -7.99
C LEU A 233 4.69 -12.86 -9.42
N ARG A 234 3.84 -11.84 -9.56
CA ARG A 234 3.33 -11.40 -10.86
C ARG A 234 4.42 -10.80 -11.75
N SER A 235 5.37 -10.06 -11.20
CA SER A 235 6.52 -9.55 -11.96
C SER A 235 7.42 -10.68 -12.48
N TRP A 236 7.66 -11.72 -11.68
CA TRP A 236 8.38 -12.92 -12.12
C TRP A 236 7.65 -13.68 -13.20
N LEU A 237 6.34 -13.88 -13.03
CA LEU A 237 5.52 -14.50 -14.06
C LEU A 237 5.58 -13.68 -15.36
N ALA A 238 5.41 -12.36 -15.27
CA ALA A 238 5.46 -11.47 -16.41
C ALA A 238 6.80 -11.52 -17.14
N ARG A 239 7.92 -11.61 -16.41
CA ARG A 239 9.24 -11.80 -17.03
C ARG A 239 9.36 -13.14 -17.75
N LEU A 240 8.77 -14.21 -17.23
CA LEU A 240 8.84 -15.53 -17.87
C LEU A 240 7.89 -15.66 -19.07
N THR A 241 6.77 -14.96 -19.07
CA THR A 241 5.82 -14.96 -20.19
C THR A 241 6.05 -13.81 -21.15
N LEU A 242 6.93 -12.86 -20.82
CA LEU A 242 7.10 -11.60 -21.55
C LEU A 242 5.76 -10.84 -21.66
N CYS A 243 4.98 -10.84 -20.59
CA CYS A 243 3.83 -9.95 -20.45
C CYS A 243 4.32 -8.56 -20.01
N PRO A 244 3.84 -7.46 -20.63
CA PRO A 244 4.29 -6.12 -20.32
C PRO A 244 3.65 -5.64 -19.00
N VAL A 245 4.31 -5.90 -17.88
CA VAL A 245 3.80 -5.58 -16.55
C VAL A 245 4.76 -4.62 -15.85
N ALA A 246 4.18 -3.62 -15.20
CA ALA A 246 4.88 -2.73 -14.27
C ALA A 246 4.42 -2.98 -12.84
N LEU A 247 5.22 -2.54 -11.87
CA LEU A 247 4.81 -2.50 -10.47
C LEU A 247 4.54 -1.05 -10.08
N ASP A 248 3.32 -0.78 -9.65
CA ASP A 248 2.93 0.52 -9.10
C ASP A 248 2.78 0.38 -7.58
N LEU A 249 3.07 1.45 -6.86
CA LEU A 249 3.02 1.47 -5.41
C LEU A 249 2.60 2.84 -4.86
N ASN A 250 1.89 2.80 -3.75
CA ASN A 250 1.67 3.92 -2.86
C ASN A 250 2.62 3.78 -1.66
N PRO A 251 3.55 4.75 -1.44
CA PRO A 251 4.51 4.69 -0.35
C PRO A 251 3.88 4.83 1.05
N ALA A 252 2.76 5.55 1.16
CA ALA A 252 1.98 5.70 2.39
C ALA A 252 0.54 6.17 2.07
N PHE A 253 -0.47 5.43 2.54
CA PHE A 253 -1.85 5.88 2.36
C PHE A 253 -2.13 7.17 3.12
N PRO A 254 -2.83 8.13 2.49
CA PRO A 254 -3.22 9.36 3.14
C PRO A 254 -4.48 9.21 3.98
N THR A 255 -5.23 8.10 3.89
CA THR A 255 -6.53 7.88 4.57
C THR A 255 -6.58 6.68 5.51
N ARG A 256 -5.49 5.94 5.58
CA ARG A 256 -5.34 4.78 6.45
C ARG A 256 -3.87 4.50 6.69
N ASN A 257 -3.61 3.67 7.68
CA ASN A 257 -2.29 3.12 7.93
C ASN A 257 -1.86 2.14 6.81
N ASP A 258 -0.55 1.90 6.72
CA ASP A 258 0.13 1.03 5.75
C ASP A 258 0.38 1.67 4.37
N ARG A 259 1.03 0.89 3.51
CA ARG A 259 1.39 1.15 2.11
C ARG A 259 0.82 0.06 1.21
N HIS A 260 0.99 0.18 -0.10
CA HIS A 260 0.52 -0.86 -1.02
C HIS A 260 1.31 -0.86 -2.32
N CYS A 261 1.46 -2.04 -2.91
CA CYS A 261 1.93 -2.17 -4.28
C CYS A 261 1.10 -3.20 -5.03
N TRP A 262 1.05 -3.06 -6.34
CA TRP A 262 0.29 -3.92 -7.23
C TRP A 262 0.94 -3.95 -8.61
N SER A 263 0.63 -5.00 -9.36
CA SER A 263 1.07 -5.13 -10.74
C SER A 263 0.07 -4.50 -11.69
N VAL A 264 0.59 -3.87 -12.73
CA VAL A 264 -0.17 -3.11 -13.72
C VAL A 264 0.22 -3.58 -15.09
N MET A 265 -0.75 -4.06 -15.86
CA MET A 265 -0.52 -4.42 -17.25
C MET A 265 -0.45 -3.17 -18.12
N ILE A 266 0.56 -3.11 -18.98
CA ILE A 266 0.73 -2.05 -19.96
C ILE A 266 0.09 -2.50 -21.27
N ASP A 267 -1.09 -1.95 -21.55
CA ASP A 267 -1.82 -2.20 -22.79
C ASP A 267 -2.37 -0.89 -23.36
N ASN A 268 -2.02 -0.60 -24.61
CA ASN A 268 -2.51 0.56 -25.35
C ASN A 268 -4.02 0.48 -25.65
N ARG A 269 -4.66 -0.69 -25.52
CA ARG A 269 -6.10 -0.89 -25.76
C ARG A 269 -6.98 -0.50 -24.57
N GLN A 270 -6.49 -0.61 -23.33
CA GLN A 270 -7.32 -0.48 -22.13
C GLN A 270 -6.70 0.34 -20.98
N MET A 271 -5.64 1.11 -21.26
CA MET A 271 -4.80 1.79 -20.26
C MET A 271 -5.51 2.71 -19.24
N ASN A 272 -6.84 2.89 -19.31
CA ASN A 272 -7.58 3.89 -18.54
C ASN A 272 -8.78 3.38 -17.71
N SER A 273 -9.37 2.19 -17.95
CA SER A 273 -10.64 1.82 -17.29
C SER A 273 -10.47 0.89 -16.08
N ILE A 274 -9.80 -0.25 -16.25
CA ILE A 274 -9.72 -1.29 -15.21
C ILE A 274 -8.81 -0.88 -14.04
N GLN A 275 -7.72 -0.16 -14.32
CA GLN A 275 -6.76 0.29 -13.30
C GLN A 275 -7.34 1.40 -12.40
N ARG A 276 -8.25 2.22 -12.93
CA ARG A 276 -8.95 3.26 -12.18
C ARG A 276 -10.01 2.66 -11.25
N LEU A 277 -10.86 1.76 -11.78
CA LEU A 277 -11.98 1.16 -11.05
C LEU A 277 -11.58 0.41 -9.77
N ALA A 278 -10.41 -0.25 -9.73
CA ALA A 278 -9.96 -1.02 -8.57
C ALA A 278 -9.43 -0.14 -7.41
N PHE A 279 -9.00 1.10 -7.68
CA PHE A 279 -8.28 1.94 -6.70
C PHE A 279 -8.95 3.28 -6.41
N GLU A 280 -9.95 3.69 -7.19
CA GLU A 280 -10.77 4.89 -6.94
C GLU A 280 -11.43 4.92 -5.54
N VAL A 281 -11.50 3.78 -4.83
CA VAL A 281 -12.11 3.69 -3.50
C VAL A 281 -11.27 4.38 -2.40
N ASN A 282 -9.95 4.49 -2.57
CA ASN A 282 -9.07 5.13 -1.60
C ASN A 282 -8.43 6.39 -2.19
N LYS A 283 -8.35 7.46 -1.40
CA LYS A 283 -7.60 8.66 -1.80
C LYS A 283 -6.11 8.31 -1.89
N GLN A 284 -5.43 8.83 -2.91
CA GLN A 284 -4.03 8.49 -3.21
C GLN A 284 -3.17 9.76 -3.16
N GLY A 285 -2.18 9.78 -2.28
CA GLY A 285 -1.29 10.92 -2.12
C GLY A 285 -0.33 11.05 -3.28
N LYS A 286 0.47 10.00 -3.49
CA LYS A 286 1.37 9.81 -4.63
C LYS A 286 1.39 8.33 -5.01
N ILE A 287 1.53 8.04 -6.29
CA ILE A 287 1.72 6.69 -6.80
C ILE A 287 2.96 6.68 -7.68
N TYR A 288 3.84 5.72 -7.43
CA TYR A 288 5.07 5.55 -8.16
C TYR A 288 5.08 4.22 -8.89
N ARG A 289 5.58 4.24 -10.11
CA ARG A 289 5.87 3.06 -10.91
C ARG A 289 7.34 2.72 -10.80
N GLN A 290 7.66 1.48 -10.47
CA GLN A 290 9.01 0.97 -10.59
C GLN A 290 9.37 0.84 -12.08
N THR A 291 10.53 1.37 -12.46
CA THR A 291 11.02 1.41 -13.84
C THR A 291 12.45 0.87 -13.92
N PHE A 292 12.82 0.32 -15.07
CA PHE A 292 14.22 0.09 -15.39
C PHE A 292 14.91 1.40 -15.74
N THR A 293 14.19 2.32 -16.39
CA THR A 293 14.69 3.68 -16.67
C THR A 293 15.00 4.44 -15.39
N ARG A 294 16.10 5.20 -15.40
CA ARG A 294 16.44 6.15 -14.35
C ARG A 294 15.58 7.42 -14.47
N ASN A 295 14.93 7.81 -13.38
CA ASN A 295 14.14 9.02 -13.26
C ASN A 295 14.88 10.08 -12.43
N PRO A 296 14.45 11.35 -12.48
CA PRO A 296 14.89 12.34 -11.53
C PRO A 296 14.68 11.83 -10.09
N ALA A 297 15.70 12.02 -9.25
CA ALA A 297 15.68 11.72 -7.83
C ALA A 297 16.57 12.71 -7.08
N PRO A 298 16.38 12.90 -5.77
CA PRO A 298 17.32 13.63 -4.94
C PRO A 298 18.75 13.10 -5.07
N ASP A 299 19.72 14.00 -5.12
CA ASP A 299 21.14 13.64 -5.19
C ASP A 299 21.65 13.14 -3.84
N THR A 300 21.94 11.83 -3.76
CA THR A 300 22.43 11.16 -2.56
C THR A 300 23.89 11.49 -2.22
N GLY A 301 24.61 12.22 -3.09
CA GLY A 301 25.99 12.65 -2.83
C GLY A 301 26.11 13.88 -1.94
N LYS A 302 25.00 14.55 -1.62
CA LYS A 302 24.97 15.68 -0.68
C LYS A 302 24.88 15.20 0.77
N SER A 303 25.41 15.98 1.71
CA SER A 303 25.36 15.69 3.16
C SER A 303 23.94 15.78 3.78
N GLU A 304 22.92 16.02 2.97
CA GLU A 304 21.53 16.17 3.42
C GLU A 304 20.85 14.81 3.53
N TYR A 305 20.06 14.60 4.57
CA TYR A 305 19.30 13.37 4.73
C TYR A 305 18.21 13.26 3.65
N ILE A 306 18.21 12.13 2.92
CA ILE A 306 17.15 11.79 1.97
C ILE A 306 16.36 10.60 2.54
N PRO A 307 15.02 10.71 2.66
CA PRO A 307 14.18 9.58 3.07
C PRO A 307 14.40 8.36 2.17
N PRO A 308 14.49 7.14 2.74
CA PRO A 308 14.94 5.94 2.00
C PRO A 308 14.23 5.71 0.66
N PHE A 309 12.93 5.96 0.58
CA PHE A 309 12.14 5.77 -0.64
C PHE A 309 12.65 6.60 -1.83
N PHE A 310 13.10 7.84 -1.60
CA PHE A 310 13.56 8.73 -2.67
C PHE A 310 15.04 8.54 -3.05
N ARG A 311 15.78 7.65 -2.37
CA ARG A 311 17.18 7.37 -2.73
C ARG A 311 17.30 6.59 -4.04
N SER A 312 16.24 5.88 -4.43
CA SER A 312 16.19 5.12 -5.67
C SER A 312 15.74 5.99 -6.84
N PRO A 313 16.50 6.05 -7.95
CA PRO A 313 16.08 6.72 -9.18
C PRO A 313 15.09 5.88 -10.01
N PHE A 314 14.74 4.68 -9.56
CA PHE A 314 13.93 3.73 -10.33
C PHE A 314 12.43 3.84 -10.05
N TYR A 315 11.99 4.99 -9.56
CA TYR A 315 10.59 5.30 -9.32
C TYR A 315 10.16 6.49 -10.17
N ARG A 316 9.18 6.26 -11.04
CA ARG A 316 8.52 7.30 -11.81
C ARG A 316 7.19 7.64 -11.19
N ASP A 317 6.91 8.91 -11.00
CA ASP A 317 5.60 9.38 -10.60
C ASP A 317 4.55 9.10 -11.69
N VAL A 318 3.48 8.40 -11.32
CA VAL A 318 2.33 8.08 -12.19
C VAL A 318 1.01 8.46 -11.52
N THR A 319 1.04 9.35 -10.52
CA THR A 319 -0.13 9.74 -9.72
C THR A 319 -1.30 10.21 -10.59
N SER A 320 -1.02 10.97 -11.66
CA SER A 320 -2.00 11.50 -12.60
C SER A 320 -2.75 10.43 -13.42
N CYS A 321 -2.23 9.19 -13.49
CA CYS A 321 -2.93 8.08 -14.11
C CYS A 321 -4.13 7.60 -13.27
N TYR A 322 -4.08 7.82 -11.96
CA TYR A 322 -4.99 7.21 -10.97
C TYR A 322 -5.95 8.20 -10.32
N THR A 323 -5.54 9.46 -10.16
CA THR A 323 -6.36 10.47 -9.47
C THR A 323 -6.14 11.86 -10.06
N ARG A 324 -7.03 12.78 -9.70
CA ARG A 324 -6.84 14.19 -10.01
C ARG A 324 -5.65 14.72 -9.23
N VAL A 325 -4.78 15.44 -9.94
CA VAL A 325 -3.55 16.00 -9.39
C VAL A 325 -3.47 17.52 -9.60
N LYS A 326 -2.64 18.17 -8.79
CA LYS A 326 -2.29 19.59 -8.93
C LYS A 326 -0.85 19.83 -8.49
N ASP A 327 -0.17 20.76 -9.17
CA ASP A 327 1.12 21.27 -8.71
C ASP A 327 0.90 22.23 -7.53
N VAL A 328 1.65 22.02 -6.45
CA VAL A 328 1.50 22.77 -5.20
C VAL A 328 2.80 23.52 -4.88
N PRO A 329 2.80 24.87 -4.96
CA PRO A 329 3.88 25.67 -4.41
C PRO A 329 3.72 25.81 -2.89
N VAL A 330 4.81 25.59 -2.17
CA VAL A 330 4.89 25.79 -0.71
C VAL A 330 5.99 26.78 -0.40
N THR A 331 5.64 27.78 0.41
CA THR A 331 6.60 28.75 0.96
C THR A 331 6.81 28.43 2.44
N PRO A 332 8.04 28.12 2.88
CA PRO A 332 8.37 27.98 4.30
C PRO A 332 8.00 29.24 5.10
N LEU A 333 7.54 29.06 6.35
CA LEU A 333 7.23 30.17 7.27
C LEU A 333 8.49 30.96 7.66
N LYS A 334 9.64 30.29 7.67
CA LYS A 334 10.96 30.88 7.89
C LYS A 334 11.88 30.43 6.76
N PRO A 335 12.83 31.26 6.30
CA PRO A 335 13.83 30.84 5.33
C PRO A 335 14.56 29.56 5.78
N VAL A 336 14.77 28.64 4.85
CA VAL A 336 15.47 27.37 5.07
C VAL A 336 16.68 27.26 4.15
N SER A 337 17.72 26.56 4.61
CA SER A 337 18.95 26.33 3.86
C SER A 337 19.12 24.83 3.55
N VAL A 338 18.19 24.28 2.77
CA VAL A 338 18.16 22.87 2.35
C VAL A 338 18.03 22.75 0.84
N THR A 339 18.47 21.64 0.27
CA THR A 339 18.28 21.36 -1.17
C THR A 339 16.86 20.89 -1.44
N TYR A 340 16.33 20.01 -0.59
CA TYR A 340 15.05 19.34 -0.82
C TYR A 340 14.05 19.59 0.32
N GLY A 341 12.80 19.78 -0.06
CA GLY A 341 11.64 19.73 0.82
C GLY A 341 10.78 18.54 0.48
N TYR A 342 9.95 18.11 1.43
CA TYR A 342 9.10 16.94 1.30
C TYR A 342 7.64 17.28 1.63
N LEU A 343 6.70 16.55 1.04
CA LEU A 343 5.32 16.52 1.51
C LEU A 343 5.07 15.22 2.26
N GLY A 344 4.68 15.35 3.53
CA GLY A 344 4.26 14.26 4.38
C GLY A 344 2.75 14.02 4.32
N VAL A 345 2.33 12.77 4.42
CA VAL A 345 0.97 12.38 4.81
C VAL A 345 1.02 11.72 6.18
N PHE A 346 -0.02 11.88 6.99
CA PHE A 346 -0.08 11.20 8.28
C PHE A 346 -0.33 9.70 8.02
N ASN A 347 0.51 8.81 8.54
CA ASN A 347 0.41 7.37 8.40
C ASN A 347 1.18 6.70 9.55
N ASP A 348 0.60 5.68 10.18
CA ASP A 348 1.22 4.96 11.31
C ASP A 348 1.72 5.90 12.43
N LEU A 349 0.86 6.86 12.80
CA LEU A 349 1.07 7.83 13.87
C LEU A 349 2.23 8.83 13.63
N LYS A 350 2.73 8.92 12.39
CA LYS A 350 3.81 9.84 12.00
C LYS A 350 3.54 10.47 10.63
N TRP A 351 4.33 11.46 10.27
CA TRP A 351 4.30 12.05 8.94
C TRP A 351 5.28 11.31 8.02
N GLU A 352 4.74 10.61 7.03
CA GLU A 352 5.50 9.83 6.04
C GLU A 352 5.67 10.63 4.75
N PRO A 353 6.90 10.82 4.25
CA PRO A 353 7.15 11.65 3.08
C PRO A 353 6.74 10.89 1.81
N VAL A 354 5.86 11.48 1.02
CA VAL A 354 5.32 10.89 -0.21
C VAL A 354 5.75 11.61 -1.47
N ALA A 355 6.19 12.86 -1.38
CA ALA A 355 6.74 13.64 -2.49
C ALA A 355 7.97 14.44 -2.04
N TYR A 356 8.81 14.83 -3.01
CA TYR A 356 9.94 15.72 -2.79
C TYR A 356 9.94 16.86 -3.83
N ALA A 357 10.59 17.97 -3.52
CA ALA A 357 10.82 19.08 -4.44
C ALA A 357 12.12 19.82 -4.08
N GLY A 358 12.82 20.34 -5.09
CA GLY A 358 13.98 21.21 -4.86
C GLY A 358 13.57 22.63 -4.47
N LEU A 359 14.36 23.28 -3.61
CA LEU A 359 14.17 24.69 -3.25
C LEU A 359 14.56 25.61 -4.42
N ARG A 360 13.66 26.49 -4.85
CA ARG A 360 13.92 27.54 -5.85
C ARG A 360 13.23 28.82 -5.45
N GLU A 361 13.98 29.94 -5.43
CA GLU A 361 13.44 31.26 -5.06
C GLU A 361 12.66 31.24 -3.73
N GLY A 362 13.21 30.52 -2.73
CA GLY A 362 12.60 30.39 -1.40
C GLY A 362 11.34 29.51 -1.34
N ARG A 363 11.00 28.76 -2.39
CA ARG A 363 9.78 27.93 -2.46
C ARG A 363 10.06 26.52 -2.96
N PHE A 364 9.25 25.57 -2.51
CA PHE A 364 9.21 24.21 -3.01
C PHE A 364 8.03 24.04 -3.96
N LEU A 365 8.25 23.50 -5.16
CA LEU A 365 7.18 23.18 -6.12
C LEU A 365 7.01 21.67 -6.22
N PHE A 366 5.99 21.14 -5.55
CA PHE A 366 5.63 19.73 -5.62
C PHE A 366 4.72 19.49 -6.82
N LYS A 367 5.12 18.59 -7.71
CA LYS A 367 4.36 18.28 -8.91
C LYS A 367 3.37 17.15 -8.69
N ASP A 368 2.28 17.16 -9.46
CA ASP A 368 1.31 16.06 -9.57
C ASP A 368 0.79 15.54 -8.20
N VAL A 369 0.49 16.44 -7.26
CA VAL A 369 0.03 16.08 -5.90
C VAL A 369 -1.44 15.67 -5.92
N GLY A 370 -1.77 14.52 -5.31
CA GLY A 370 -3.14 13.99 -5.27
C GLY A 370 -4.12 14.88 -4.51
N CYS A 371 -5.30 15.13 -5.10
CA CYS A 371 -6.33 15.97 -4.50
C CYS A 371 -7.17 15.25 -3.42
N GLY A 372 -7.80 16.04 -2.55
CA GLY A 372 -8.65 15.58 -1.45
C GLY A 372 -7.89 15.12 -0.21
N ILE A 373 -6.67 15.60 0.06
CA ILE A 373 -5.76 15.06 1.08
C ILE A 373 -5.16 16.19 1.93
N VAL A 374 -4.90 15.90 3.20
CA VAL A 374 -4.10 16.76 4.08
C VAL A 374 -2.62 16.39 3.97
N TYR A 375 -1.79 17.40 3.73
CA TYR A 375 -0.33 17.28 3.65
C TYR A 375 0.36 18.18 4.67
N LEU A 376 1.53 17.77 5.13
CA LEU A 376 2.44 18.60 5.91
C LEU A 376 3.74 18.82 5.14
N PRO A 377 4.14 20.08 4.86
CA PRO A 377 5.46 20.37 4.33
C PRO A 377 6.57 20.15 5.36
N LEU A 378 7.56 19.36 4.99
CA LEU A 378 8.64 18.90 5.86
C LEU A 378 10.02 19.14 5.25
N ILE A 379 11.01 19.24 6.14
CA ILE A 379 12.44 19.05 5.86
C ILE A 379 13.01 18.02 6.84
N TYR A 380 14.23 17.55 6.58
CA TYR A 380 14.92 16.58 7.45
C TYR A 380 16.31 17.06 7.86
N PRO A 381 16.43 18.15 8.66
CA PRO A 381 17.70 18.50 9.28
C PRO A 381 18.12 17.33 10.19
N ASP A 382 19.34 16.85 10.00
CA ASP A 382 19.93 15.78 10.81
C ASP A 382 19.12 14.46 10.86
N GLY A 383 18.17 14.27 9.94
CA GLY A 383 17.36 13.06 9.81
C GLY A 383 15.98 13.09 10.46
N ASP A 384 15.63 14.16 11.21
CA ASP A 384 14.33 14.29 11.88
C ASP A 384 13.33 15.11 11.06
N ALA A 385 12.07 14.66 11.02
CA ALA A 385 11.03 15.37 10.29
C ALA A 385 10.66 16.69 10.98
N VAL A 386 10.93 17.82 10.34
CA VAL A 386 10.61 19.16 10.84
C VAL A 386 9.65 19.87 9.91
N ALA A 387 8.53 20.36 10.46
CA ALA A 387 7.55 21.13 9.71
C ALA A 387 8.11 22.51 9.32
N VAL A 388 7.90 22.90 8.06
CA VAL A 388 8.29 24.24 7.56
C VAL A 388 7.10 25.15 7.28
N SER A 389 5.89 24.62 7.36
CA SER A 389 4.65 25.34 7.12
C SER A 389 3.48 24.66 7.84
N TYR A 390 2.36 25.37 7.97
CA TYR A 390 1.09 24.78 8.38
C TYR A 390 0.72 23.58 7.50
N PRO A 391 0.06 22.55 8.08
CA PRO A 391 -0.62 21.55 7.28
C PRO A 391 -1.64 22.21 6.36
N PHE A 392 -1.92 21.58 5.22
CA PHE A 392 -2.93 22.09 4.30
C PHE A 392 -3.77 20.96 3.71
N LEU A 393 -5.05 21.24 3.50
CA LEU A 393 -5.93 20.43 2.68
C LEU A 393 -5.78 20.87 1.22
N LEU A 394 -5.32 19.97 0.36
CA LEU A 394 -5.53 20.11 -1.08
C LEU A 394 -6.91 19.53 -1.39
N ASP A 395 -7.91 20.36 -1.64
CA ASP A 395 -9.28 19.86 -1.83
C ASP A 395 -9.47 19.17 -3.20
N LEU A 396 -10.66 18.59 -3.43
CA LEU A 396 -10.98 17.87 -4.67
C LEU A 396 -10.99 18.77 -5.93
N THR A 397 -11.02 20.09 -5.75
CA THR A 397 -10.91 21.06 -6.85
C THR A 397 -9.44 21.40 -7.18
N GLY A 398 -8.51 21.02 -6.30
CA GLY A 398 -7.11 21.38 -6.37
C GLY A 398 -6.80 22.73 -5.72
N LYS A 399 -7.71 23.26 -4.89
CA LYS A 399 -7.46 24.47 -4.10
C LYS A 399 -6.80 24.10 -2.78
N VAL A 400 -5.77 24.87 -2.42
CA VAL A 400 -5.04 24.73 -1.16
C VAL A 400 -5.78 25.51 -0.06
N GLN A 401 -6.06 24.84 1.05
CA GLN A 401 -6.64 25.42 2.26
C GLN A 401 -5.67 25.20 3.42
N LEU A 402 -5.05 26.27 3.92
CA LEU A 402 -4.14 26.19 5.06
C LEU A 402 -4.91 25.93 6.35
N LEU A 403 -4.52 24.89 7.08
CA LEU A 403 -5.09 24.51 8.37
C LEU A 403 -4.34 25.26 9.49
N ARG A 404 -4.44 26.59 9.45
CA ARG A 404 -3.91 27.47 10.47
C ARG A 404 -4.92 27.54 11.63
N PRO A 405 -4.54 27.14 12.86
CA PRO A 405 -5.43 27.22 14.01
C PRO A 405 -5.84 28.67 14.27
N ASP A 406 -7.13 28.90 14.41
CA ASP A 406 -7.73 30.16 14.80
C ASP A 406 -8.03 30.14 16.30
N THR A 407 -7.17 30.77 17.07
CA THR A 407 -7.27 30.85 18.53
C THR A 407 -8.28 31.90 18.99
N THR A 408 -8.88 32.67 18.09
CA THR A 408 -9.92 33.66 18.42
C THR A 408 -11.32 33.06 18.38
N HIS A 409 -11.51 31.97 17.65
CA HIS A 409 -12.76 31.20 17.60
C HIS A 409 -12.55 29.81 18.17
N LEU A 410 -13.01 29.61 19.40
CA LEU A 410 -12.83 28.37 20.13
C LEU A 410 -14.06 27.46 20.06
N LEU A 411 -13.81 26.17 19.95
CA LEU A 411 -14.82 25.12 19.83
C LEU A 411 -14.82 24.21 21.06
N THR A 412 -15.97 23.60 21.32
CA THR A 412 -16.12 22.48 22.26
C THR A 412 -16.62 21.27 21.49
N LEU A 413 -15.89 20.16 21.54
CA LEU A 413 -16.18 18.95 20.77
C LEU A 413 -16.33 17.73 21.66
N LYS A 414 -17.42 16.97 21.46
CA LYS A 414 -17.60 15.62 22.00
C LYS A 414 -17.10 14.59 20.99
N LEU A 415 -15.93 14.04 21.25
CA LEU A 415 -15.27 13.07 20.37
C LEU A 415 -15.68 11.65 20.78
N LYS A 416 -16.09 10.85 19.79
CA LYS A 416 -16.58 9.48 20.01
C LYS A 416 -15.66 8.40 19.45
N ARG A 417 -14.72 8.78 18.59
CA ARG A 417 -13.83 7.86 17.86
C ARG A 417 -12.51 8.54 17.51
N LYS A 418 -11.44 7.75 17.45
CA LYS A 418 -10.09 8.18 17.05
C LYS A 418 -9.67 7.76 15.62
N TYR A 419 -10.52 6.99 14.94
CA TYR A 419 -10.29 6.48 13.59
C TYR A 419 -11.61 6.38 12.80
N PRO A 420 -11.61 6.57 11.46
CA PRO A 420 -12.81 6.44 10.63
C PRO A 420 -13.47 5.06 10.75
N SER A 421 -14.80 5.03 10.76
CA SER A 421 -15.57 3.78 10.78
C SER A 421 -15.51 3.08 9.42
N ARG A 422 -15.32 1.75 9.43
CA ARG A 422 -15.23 0.95 8.20
C ARG A 422 -16.60 0.49 7.71
N LEU A 423 -16.92 0.77 6.44
CA LEU A 423 -18.19 0.36 5.83
C LEU A 423 -18.39 -1.16 5.87
N MET A 424 -17.33 -1.93 5.58
CA MET A 424 -17.38 -3.40 5.61
C MET A 424 -17.77 -3.96 6.98
N LEU A 425 -17.31 -3.33 8.06
CA LEU A 425 -17.66 -3.72 9.42
C LEU A 425 -19.15 -3.45 9.71
N ARG A 426 -19.66 -2.27 9.33
CA ARG A 426 -21.09 -1.96 9.44
C ARG A 426 -21.97 -2.90 8.63
N SER A 427 -21.54 -3.24 7.41
CA SER A 427 -22.22 -4.21 6.56
C SER A 427 -22.25 -5.61 7.18
N ALA A 428 -21.15 -6.04 7.81
CA ALA A 428 -21.06 -7.33 8.50
C ALA A 428 -21.94 -7.41 9.77
N ASN A 429 -22.23 -6.29 10.41
CA ASN A 429 -23.10 -6.21 11.60
C ASN A 429 -24.59 -6.10 11.26
N ARG A 430 -24.95 -5.68 10.04
CA ARG A 430 -26.34 -5.52 9.60
C ARG A 430 -27.23 -6.76 9.79
N PRO A 431 -26.75 -8.01 9.61
CA PRO A 431 -27.51 -9.23 9.90
C PRO A 431 -27.99 -9.37 11.36
N PHE A 432 -27.37 -8.65 12.31
CA PHE A 432 -27.81 -8.65 13.71
C PHE A 432 -29.16 -7.91 13.90
N LEU A 433 -29.55 -7.03 12.99
CA LEU A 433 -30.80 -6.29 13.09
C LEU A 433 -32.00 -7.25 13.04
N ASN A 434 -32.95 -7.06 13.94
CA ASN A 434 -34.09 -7.95 14.20
C ASN A 434 -33.74 -9.30 14.83
N SER A 435 -32.54 -9.44 15.41
CA SER A 435 -32.26 -10.56 16.31
C SER A 435 -33.20 -10.53 17.52
N VAL A 436 -33.65 -11.70 17.94
CA VAL A 436 -34.60 -11.90 19.03
C VAL A 436 -33.85 -12.39 20.26
N VAL A 437 -34.16 -11.80 21.42
CA VAL A 437 -33.74 -12.34 22.71
C VAL A 437 -34.82 -13.29 23.21
N GLU A 438 -34.41 -14.51 23.53
CA GLU A 438 -35.25 -15.53 24.12
C GLU A 438 -34.69 -15.97 25.47
N ALA A 439 -35.56 -16.32 26.41
CA ALA A 439 -35.16 -16.80 27.72
C ALA A 439 -35.94 -18.07 28.12
N SER A 440 -35.30 -18.92 28.91
CA SER A 440 -35.84 -20.23 29.29
C SER A 440 -35.28 -20.70 30.64
N ASN A 441 -36.05 -21.54 31.34
CA ASN A 441 -35.56 -22.31 32.49
C ASN A 441 -35.20 -23.76 32.13
N ASP A 442 -35.36 -24.13 30.86
CA ASP A 442 -34.97 -25.39 30.23
C ASP A 442 -33.83 -25.13 29.23
N PRO A 443 -32.65 -25.78 29.37
CA PRO A 443 -31.50 -25.55 28.51
C PRO A 443 -31.74 -25.92 27.04
N SER A 444 -32.76 -26.74 26.75
CA SER A 444 -33.15 -27.11 25.38
C SER A 444 -34.05 -26.08 24.70
N PHE A 445 -34.54 -25.07 25.44
CA PHE A 445 -35.45 -24.02 24.94
C PHE A 445 -36.74 -24.55 24.30
N ARG A 446 -37.23 -25.73 24.71
CA ARG A 446 -38.55 -26.24 24.27
C ARG A 446 -39.69 -25.37 24.78
N ARG A 447 -39.55 -24.83 25.99
CA ARG A 447 -40.45 -23.82 26.57
C ARG A 447 -39.65 -22.55 26.80
N LYS A 448 -39.93 -21.53 25.99
CA LYS A 448 -39.17 -20.30 25.94
C LYS A 448 -40.10 -19.11 25.81
N ASP A 449 -39.67 -17.99 26.34
CA ASP A 449 -40.34 -16.71 26.19
C ASP A 449 -39.52 -15.81 25.27
N SER A 450 -40.20 -15.09 24.38
CA SER A 450 -39.58 -14.05 23.56
C SER A 450 -39.58 -12.75 24.35
N ILE A 451 -38.38 -12.27 24.66
CA ILE A 451 -38.19 -11.13 25.58
C ILE A 451 -38.15 -9.81 24.83
N GLY A 452 -37.53 -9.77 23.66
CA GLY A 452 -37.37 -8.53 22.91
C GLY A 452 -36.65 -8.73 21.58
N VAL A 453 -36.57 -7.65 20.82
CA VAL A 453 -35.96 -7.65 19.49
C VAL A 453 -35.05 -6.46 19.34
N PHE A 454 -33.81 -6.67 18.86
CA PHE A 454 -32.89 -5.58 18.55
C PHE A 454 -33.34 -4.85 17.28
N LYS A 455 -33.97 -3.68 17.45
CA LYS A 455 -34.54 -2.89 16.33
C LYS A 455 -33.62 -1.81 15.79
N TYR A 456 -32.52 -1.51 16.48
CA TYR A 456 -31.60 -0.44 16.12
C TYR A 456 -30.16 -0.84 16.43
N ILE A 457 -29.23 -0.35 15.60
CA ILE A 457 -27.79 -0.43 15.82
C ILE A 457 -27.27 1.00 15.73
N SER A 458 -26.63 1.48 16.80
CA SER A 458 -26.08 2.83 16.87
C SER A 458 -24.89 3.04 15.96
N GLU A 459 -24.48 4.29 15.77
CA GLU A 459 -23.27 4.65 15.01
C GLU A 459 -22.01 4.01 15.60
N LEU A 460 -21.98 3.82 16.92
CA LEU A 460 -20.91 3.15 17.65
C LEU A 460 -21.05 1.63 17.69
N GLN A 461 -21.96 1.07 16.90
CA GLN A 461 -22.23 -0.37 16.74
C GLN A 461 -22.77 -1.06 18.00
N TRP A 462 -23.39 -0.28 18.90
CA TRP A 462 -24.16 -0.82 20.01
C TRP A 462 -25.60 -1.10 19.59
N ALA A 463 -26.13 -2.25 19.99
CA ALA A 463 -27.53 -2.59 19.91
C ALA A 463 -28.07 -2.83 21.32
N GLU A 464 -29.24 -2.32 21.64
CA GLU A 464 -29.80 -2.38 22.99
C GLU A 464 -31.24 -2.89 22.98
N ILE A 465 -31.60 -3.61 24.06
CA ILE A 465 -32.99 -3.89 24.40
C ILE A 465 -33.24 -3.61 25.87
N LYS A 466 -34.42 -3.08 26.18
CA LYS A 466 -35.01 -3.12 27.51
C LYS A 466 -36.02 -4.27 27.51
N THR A 467 -35.88 -5.19 28.47
CA THR A 467 -36.66 -6.44 28.47
C THR A 467 -38.11 -6.20 28.89
N GLY A 468 -38.38 -5.17 29.70
CA GLY A 468 -39.71 -4.87 30.25
C GLY A 468 -40.32 -5.98 31.12
N SER A 469 -39.57 -7.06 31.39
CA SER A 469 -40.06 -8.26 32.08
C SER A 469 -39.41 -8.41 33.46
N SER A 470 -40.22 -8.68 34.48
CA SER A 470 -39.78 -9.00 35.84
C SER A 470 -39.51 -10.50 36.04
N GLN A 471 -39.74 -11.33 35.02
CA GLN A 471 -39.60 -12.78 35.11
C GLN A 471 -38.12 -13.18 35.14
N SER A 472 -37.81 -14.26 35.87
CA SER A 472 -36.43 -14.76 36.04
C SER A 472 -36.19 -16.05 35.27
N TYR A 473 -35.07 -16.09 34.54
CA TYR A 473 -34.66 -17.23 33.72
C TYR A 473 -33.20 -17.59 33.96
N ARG A 474 -32.86 -18.87 33.82
CA ARG A 474 -31.48 -19.35 33.92
C ARG A 474 -30.73 -19.26 32.59
N TYR A 475 -31.38 -19.62 31.48
CA TYR A 475 -30.76 -19.67 30.16
C TYR A 475 -31.30 -18.56 29.28
N TRP A 476 -30.41 -17.94 28.53
CA TRP A 476 -30.71 -16.82 27.64
C TRP A 476 -30.01 -17.03 26.31
N ARG A 477 -30.63 -16.57 25.22
CA ARG A 477 -30.00 -16.60 23.90
C ARG A 477 -30.44 -15.46 23.02
N ILE A 478 -29.56 -15.10 22.09
CA ILE A 478 -29.84 -14.23 20.95
C ILE A 478 -29.98 -15.12 19.71
N CYS A 479 -31.08 -14.98 19.00
CA CYS A 479 -31.38 -15.71 17.77
C CYS A 479 -31.50 -14.75 16.59
N SER A 480 -30.89 -15.08 15.46
CA SER A 480 -31.04 -14.33 14.22
C SER A 480 -31.47 -15.23 13.05
N ARG A 481 -31.73 -14.61 11.89
CA ARG A 481 -32.01 -15.31 10.63
C ARG A 481 -30.75 -15.53 9.78
N ARG A 482 -29.63 -14.95 10.20
CA ARG A 482 -28.34 -14.98 9.49
C ARG A 482 -27.20 -15.02 10.51
N PRO A 483 -25.99 -15.45 10.10
CA PRO A 483 -24.82 -15.39 10.97
C PRO A 483 -24.57 -13.99 11.51
N PHE A 484 -24.16 -13.89 12.76
CA PHE A 484 -23.83 -12.62 13.40
C PHE A 484 -22.66 -12.75 14.36
N TYR A 485 -22.17 -11.58 14.79
CA TYR A 485 -21.03 -11.43 15.68
C TYR A 485 -21.41 -10.51 16.84
N VAL A 486 -20.94 -10.82 18.04
CA VAL A 486 -21.07 -9.94 19.21
C VAL A 486 -19.70 -9.81 19.84
N GLY A 487 -19.23 -8.57 19.95
CA GLY A 487 -17.97 -8.24 20.62
C GLY A 487 -18.14 -8.24 22.13
N GLU A 488 -19.10 -7.48 22.64
CA GLU A 488 -19.40 -7.45 24.08
C GLU A 488 -20.91 -7.48 24.34
N CYS A 489 -21.31 -8.07 25.45
CA CYS A 489 -22.66 -8.13 25.97
C CYS A 489 -22.66 -7.64 27.42
N VAL A 490 -23.36 -6.54 27.68
CA VAL A 490 -23.60 -6.05 29.04
C VAL A 490 -25.02 -6.41 29.44
N LEU A 491 -25.15 -7.19 30.51
CA LEU A 491 -26.45 -7.64 31.04
C LEU A 491 -26.76 -6.83 32.31
N TYR A 492 -27.93 -6.21 32.35
CA TYR A 492 -28.37 -5.42 33.50
C TYR A 492 -29.41 -6.18 34.30
N ASN A 493 -29.20 -6.32 35.61
CA ASN A 493 -30.19 -6.87 36.51
C ASN A 493 -31.34 -5.88 36.78
N ALA A 494 -32.34 -6.27 37.56
CA ALA A 494 -33.48 -5.40 37.91
C ALA A 494 -33.10 -4.10 38.66
N LYS A 495 -31.91 -4.03 39.28
CA LYS A 495 -31.38 -2.83 39.94
C LYS A 495 -30.56 -1.94 39.00
N GLY A 496 -30.34 -2.37 37.75
CA GLY A 496 -29.48 -1.68 36.79
C GLY A 496 -27.99 -1.98 36.95
N GLU A 497 -27.62 -2.95 37.78
CA GLU A 497 -26.22 -3.36 37.95
C GLU A 497 -25.81 -4.31 36.81
N SER A 498 -24.60 -4.14 36.28
CA SER A 498 -24.01 -5.04 35.30
C SER A 498 -23.67 -6.39 35.95
N ILE A 499 -24.05 -7.48 35.29
CA ILE A 499 -23.79 -8.86 35.74
C ILE A 499 -23.30 -9.73 34.58
N LYS A 500 -22.56 -10.80 34.91
CA LYS A 500 -22.01 -11.74 33.92
C LYS A 500 -22.63 -13.14 34.03
N PRO A 501 -22.71 -13.88 32.91
CA PRO A 501 -23.05 -15.30 32.93
C PRO A 501 -21.91 -16.16 33.48
N LEU A 502 -22.18 -17.45 33.70
CA LEU A 502 -21.13 -18.43 33.97
C LEU A 502 -20.21 -18.57 32.76
N GLN A 503 -18.91 -18.46 33.01
CA GLN A 503 -17.88 -18.64 31.98
C GLN A 503 -17.45 -20.11 31.87
N ASN A 504 -16.98 -20.50 30.69
CA ASN A 504 -16.40 -21.83 30.42
C ASN A 504 -17.34 -23.02 30.68
N VAL A 505 -18.66 -22.81 30.57
CA VAL A 505 -19.62 -23.90 30.70
C VAL A 505 -19.59 -24.77 29.43
N PRO A 506 -19.38 -26.09 29.53
CA PRO A 506 -19.44 -26.99 28.37
C PRO A 506 -20.74 -26.81 27.57
N GLY A 507 -20.62 -26.63 26.26
CA GLY A 507 -21.75 -26.35 25.37
C GLY A 507 -22.09 -24.85 25.19
N PHE A 508 -21.52 -23.95 26.00
CA PHE A 508 -21.74 -22.49 25.90
C PHE A 508 -20.47 -21.67 25.70
N THR A 509 -19.31 -22.32 25.56
CA THR A 509 -17.99 -21.66 25.41
C THR A 509 -17.89 -20.72 24.21
N ALA A 510 -18.70 -20.92 23.16
CA ALA A 510 -18.74 -20.03 22.00
C ALA A 510 -19.23 -18.60 22.36
N SER A 511 -19.91 -18.43 23.49
CA SER A 511 -20.37 -17.13 23.99
C SER A 511 -19.36 -16.39 24.87
N SER A 512 -18.34 -17.07 25.39
CA SER A 512 -17.37 -16.46 26.32
C SER A 512 -16.74 -15.16 25.79
N PRO A 513 -16.35 -15.06 24.49
CA PRO A 513 -15.79 -13.80 23.97
C PRO A 513 -16.77 -12.63 23.95
N ALA A 514 -18.08 -12.83 24.13
CA ALA A 514 -19.03 -11.73 24.26
C ALA A 514 -19.10 -11.18 25.70
N PHE A 515 -18.31 -11.69 26.64
CA PHE A 515 -18.38 -11.33 28.05
C PHE A 515 -16.98 -11.21 28.69
N ASP A 516 -15.94 -11.01 27.89
CA ASP A 516 -14.53 -11.03 28.32
C ASP A 516 -13.94 -9.64 28.59
N ASP A 517 -14.74 -8.58 28.53
CA ASP A 517 -14.35 -7.17 28.69
C ASP A 517 -13.29 -6.72 27.66
N ASN A 518 -13.23 -7.38 26.50
CA ASN A 518 -12.36 -7.04 25.40
C ASN A 518 -13.19 -6.67 24.16
N PRO A 519 -13.35 -5.37 23.85
CA PRO A 519 -14.17 -4.95 22.70
C PRO A 519 -13.63 -5.44 21.34
N ILE A 520 -12.39 -5.92 21.25
CA ILE A 520 -11.83 -6.46 20.01
C ILE A 520 -12.12 -7.96 19.82
N SER A 521 -12.28 -8.70 20.92
CA SER A 521 -12.71 -10.10 20.85
C SER A 521 -14.14 -10.13 20.28
N TYR A 522 -14.56 -11.27 19.76
CA TYR A 522 -15.96 -11.45 19.40
C TYR A 522 -16.39 -12.91 19.38
N ALA A 523 -17.60 -13.15 19.84
CA ALA A 523 -18.31 -14.40 19.69
C ALA A 523 -18.94 -14.50 18.29
N PHE A 524 -19.00 -15.72 17.77
CA PHE A 524 -19.72 -16.04 16.53
C PHE A 524 -20.96 -16.85 16.85
N SER A 525 -22.08 -16.50 16.22
CA SER A 525 -23.30 -17.32 16.30
C SER A 525 -23.04 -18.73 15.78
N ASP A 526 -23.68 -19.74 16.36
CA ASP A 526 -23.55 -21.11 15.87
C ASP A 526 -24.16 -21.32 14.46
N ARG A 527 -24.15 -22.57 13.98
CA ARG A 527 -24.71 -22.91 12.65
C ARG A 527 -26.23 -22.67 12.53
N ASN A 528 -26.93 -22.56 13.65
CA ASN A 528 -28.35 -22.23 13.72
C ASN A 528 -28.58 -20.72 13.98
N TYR A 529 -27.52 -19.92 13.93
CA TYR A 529 -27.53 -18.48 14.18
C TYR A 529 -28.01 -18.15 15.60
N ILE A 530 -27.48 -18.89 16.58
CA ILE A 530 -27.77 -18.73 17.99
C ILE A 530 -26.49 -18.39 18.76
N LEU A 531 -26.61 -17.45 19.69
CA LEU A 531 -25.62 -17.20 20.74
C LEU A 531 -26.31 -17.39 22.09
N GLN A 532 -25.91 -18.39 22.86
CA GLN A 532 -26.59 -18.82 24.11
C GLN A 532 -25.63 -18.84 25.29
N TRP A 533 -26.13 -18.48 26.48
CA TRP A 533 -25.38 -18.50 27.74
C TRP A 533 -26.22 -19.00 28.93
N ASP A 534 -25.53 -19.46 29.98
CA ASP A 534 -26.11 -19.92 31.26
C ASP A 534 -25.74 -18.94 32.38
N MET A 535 -26.75 -18.43 33.10
CA MET A 535 -26.54 -17.57 34.27
C MET A 535 -26.19 -18.36 35.55
N GLY A 536 -26.23 -19.70 35.52
CA GLY A 536 -26.03 -20.60 36.65
C GLY A 536 -27.20 -20.65 37.64
N LYS A 537 -27.94 -19.54 37.73
CA LYS A 537 -29.15 -19.35 38.55
C LYS A 537 -30.20 -18.60 37.74
N LYS A 538 -31.45 -18.59 38.22
CA LYS A 538 -32.50 -17.77 37.61
C LYS A 538 -32.22 -16.29 37.88
N VAL A 539 -32.26 -15.48 36.85
CA VAL A 539 -32.01 -14.03 36.91
C VAL A 539 -33.06 -13.30 36.10
N SER A 540 -33.56 -12.18 36.63
CA SER A 540 -34.34 -11.20 35.86
C SER A 540 -33.40 -10.13 35.32
N LEU A 541 -33.38 -9.99 33.99
CA LEU A 541 -32.64 -8.95 33.30
C LEU A 541 -33.59 -7.79 32.98
N SER A 542 -33.18 -6.56 33.26
CA SER A 542 -33.90 -5.33 32.89
C SER A 542 -33.49 -4.81 31.51
N GLY A 543 -32.26 -5.14 31.08
CA GLY A 543 -31.71 -4.71 29.80
C GLY A 543 -30.54 -5.56 29.36
N ILE A 544 -30.33 -5.58 28.04
CA ILE A 544 -29.19 -6.22 27.39
C ILE A 544 -28.65 -5.23 26.35
N GLU A 545 -27.36 -4.93 26.45
CA GLU A 545 -26.63 -4.15 25.45
C GLU A 545 -25.57 -5.03 24.79
N CYS A 546 -25.48 -4.96 23.47
CA CYS A 546 -24.50 -5.69 22.68
C CYS A 546 -23.65 -4.70 21.88
N LEU A 547 -22.35 -4.65 22.14
CA LEU A 547 -21.39 -4.10 21.21
C LEU A 547 -21.16 -5.16 20.14
N LEU A 548 -21.55 -4.87 18.91
CA LEU A 548 -21.29 -5.78 17.79
C LEU A 548 -19.80 -5.76 17.45
N ARG A 549 -19.36 -6.67 16.55
CA ARG A 549 -17.97 -6.71 16.10
C ARG A 549 -17.50 -5.32 15.71
N ASN A 550 -16.43 -4.84 16.34
CA ASN A 550 -15.91 -3.50 16.14
C ASN A 550 -14.39 -3.53 15.90
N ASP A 551 -13.80 -2.34 15.78
CA ASP A 551 -12.40 -2.10 15.43
C ASP A 551 -11.60 -1.45 16.56
N GLY A 552 -12.16 -1.32 17.78
CA GLY A 552 -11.47 -0.76 18.94
C GLY A 552 -11.18 0.74 18.87
N ASN A 553 -11.72 1.44 17.87
CA ASN A 553 -11.40 2.84 17.62
C ASN A 553 -12.46 3.82 18.14
N SER A 554 -13.43 3.33 18.92
CA SER A 554 -14.34 4.17 19.70
C SER A 554 -13.65 4.72 20.95
N VAL A 555 -14.24 5.76 21.52
CA VAL A 555 -13.88 6.22 22.86
C VAL A 555 -14.54 5.29 23.88
N TYR A 556 -13.76 4.79 24.83
CA TYR A 556 -14.20 3.86 25.86
C TYR A 556 -14.10 4.49 27.25
N PRO A 557 -15.11 4.32 28.12
CA PRO A 557 -15.00 4.72 29.52
C PRO A 557 -13.79 4.08 30.21
N GLY A 558 -13.11 4.83 31.07
CA GLY A 558 -11.90 4.42 31.79
C GLY A 558 -10.59 4.58 31.00
N HIS A 559 -10.66 4.92 29.71
CA HIS A 559 -9.47 5.21 28.91
C HIS A 559 -9.08 6.69 29.02
N TRP A 560 -7.79 6.96 28.89
CA TRP A 560 -7.21 8.30 28.89
C TRP A 560 -6.93 8.76 27.46
N TYR A 561 -7.43 9.94 27.12
CA TYR A 561 -7.29 10.53 25.79
C TYR A 561 -6.56 11.86 25.84
N GLU A 562 -5.69 12.10 24.86
CA GLU A 562 -5.08 13.41 24.61
C GLU A 562 -5.57 13.96 23.27
N LEU A 563 -6.07 15.19 23.27
CA LEU A 563 -6.38 15.89 22.03
C LEU A 563 -5.24 16.84 21.67
N ASN A 564 -4.69 16.70 20.47
CA ASN A 564 -3.66 17.59 19.95
C ASN A 564 -4.19 18.40 18.76
N TYR A 565 -3.63 19.60 18.56
CA TYR A 565 -3.74 20.35 17.32
C TYR A 565 -2.36 20.67 16.74
N HIS A 566 -2.26 20.93 15.44
CA HIS A 566 -0.98 21.29 14.80
C HIS A 566 -0.86 22.81 14.61
N ASP A 567 0.19 23.43 15.12
CA ASP A 567 0.40 24.90 15.06
C ASP A 567 1.29 25.36 13.89
N GLY A 568 1.73 24.42 13.06
CA GLY A 568 2.60 24.65 11.91
C GLY A 568 4.08 24.41 12.20
N SER A 569 4.47 24.33 13.48
CA SER A 569 5.79 23.87 13.92
C SER A 569 5.75 22.45 14.48
N GLY A 570 4.63 22.05 15.10
CA GLY A 570 4.43 20.70 15.61
C GLY A 570 3.06 20.49 16.25
N TRP A 571 2.94 19.41 17.02
CA TRP A 571 1.75 19.08 17.79
C TRP A 571 1.73 19.83 19.13
N CYS A 572 0.59 20.44 19.44
CA CYS A 572 0.30 21.12 20.70
C CYS A 572 -0.86 20.40 21.40
N SER A 573 -0.65 20.01 22.65
CA SER A 573 -1.67 19.35 23.47
C SER A 573 -2.73 20.33 23.95
N LEU A 574 -4.00 19.93 23.87
CA LEU A 574 -5.17 20.59 24.47
C LEU A 574 -5.57 19.92 25.79
N GLY A 575 -4.67 19.10 26.35
CA GLY A 575 -4.84 18.41 27.60
C GLY A 575 -5.18 16.93 27.46
N VAL A 576 -5.17 16.25 28.59
CA VAL A 576 -5.46 14.83 28.73
C VAL A 576 -6.69 14.66 29.62
N LYS A 577 -7.63 13.80 29.21
CA LYS A 577 -8.86 13.51 29.96
C LYS A 577 -9.16 12.02 29.97
N GLU A 578 -9.61 11.52 31.11
CA GLU A 578 -10.27 10.22 31.18
C GLU A 578 -11.69 10.34 30.60
N ALA A 579 -12.06 9.41 29.72
CA ALA A 579 -13.45 9.29 29.29
C ALA A 579 -14.26 8.60 30.39
N THR A 580 -15.33 9.23 30.87
CA THR A 580 -16.30 8.60 31.78
C THR A 580 -17.50 8.02 31.03
N GLU A 581 -17.64 8.40 29.77
CA GLU A 581 -18.73 8.07 28.88
C GLU A 581 -18.18 7.46 27.59
N ARG A 582 -19.07 7.02 26.68
CA ARG A 582 -18.70 6.55 25.32
C ARG A 582 -18.25 7.70 24.38
N TRP A 583 -17.79 8.80 24.98
CA TRP A 583 -17.28 10.01 24.36
C TRP A 583 -16.40 10.76 25.37
N VAL A 584 -15.51 11.60 24.85
CA VAL A 584 -14.68 12.51 25.64
C VAL A 584 -14.85 13.93 25.09
N GLU A 585 -15.00 14.90 25.98
CA GLU A 585 -15.21 16.31 25.60
C GLU A 585 -13.97 17.15 25.86
N PHE A 586 -13.58 17.90 24.84
CA PHE A 586 -12.54 18.92 24.93
C PHE A 586 -13.14 20.29 24.57
N SER A 587 -12.67 21.32 25.26
CA SER A 587 -13.04 22.73 25.06
C SER A 587 -11.81 23.52 24.65
N GLU A 588 -12.01 24.80 24.31
CA GLU A 588 -10.91 25.71 23.92
C GLU A 588 -10.11 25.22 22.70
N ILE A 589 -10.79 24.49 21.80
CA ILE A 589 -10.18 23.95 20.59
C ILE A 589 -10.15 25.06 19.52
N PRO A 590 -8.98 25.44 18.98
CA PRO A 590 -8.91 26.42 17.91
C PRO A 590 -9.69 25.97 16.66
N ALA A 591 -10.49 26.87 16.07
CA ALA A 591 -11.14 26.60 14.80
C ALA A 591 -10.11 26.47 13.66
N ASN A 592 -10.49 25.87 12.52
CA ASN A 592 -9.61 25.65 11.36
C ASN A 592 -8.30 24.88 11.66
N ALA A 593 -8.23 24.18 12.80
CA ALA A 593 -7.08 23.39 13.19
C ALA A 593 -7.13 21.96 12.60
N LEU A 594 -5.94 21.40 12.34
CA LEU A 594 -5.78 19.95 12.17
C LEU A 594 -5.65 19.31 13.55
N LEU A 595 -6.51 18.36 13.87
CA LEU A 595 -6.65 17.74 15.18
C LEU A 595 -6.21 16.27 15.16
N TRP A 596 -5.75 15.74 16.29
CA TRP A 596 -5.42 14.33 16.48
C TRP A 596 -5.80 13.88 17.89
N LEU A 597 -6.74 12.93 17.98
CA LEU A 597 -7.15 12.30 19.24
C LEU A 597 -6.33 11.04 19.47
N ARG A 598 -5.54 11.03 20.54
CA ARG A 598 -4.69 9.92 20.95
C ARG A 598 -5.34 9.16 22.10
N ASP A 599 -5.35 7.84 22.03
CA ASP A 599 -5.70 6.96 23.15
C ASP A 599 -4.40 6.56 23.85
N LEU A 600 -4.21 7.06 25.07
CA LEU A 600 -3.01 6.81 25.87
C LEU A 600 -3.10 5.48 26.65
N THR A 601 -4.24 4.80 26.58
CA THR A 601 -4.47 3.52 27.28
C THR A 601 -4.21 2.34 26.36
N THR A 602 -4.72 2.33 25.13
CA THR A 602 -4.57 1.19 24.21
C THR A 602 -4.78 1.54 22.72
N GLY A 603 -4.60 0.54 21.88
CA GLY A 603 -4.84 0.60 20.44
C GLY A 603 -3.62 1.01 19.62
N LYS A 604 -3.73 0.85 18.31
CA LYS A 604 -2.65 1.14 17.34
C LYS A 604 -3.07 2.10 16.23
N GLU A 605 -4.39 2.24 16.02
CA GLU A 605 -4.96 3.02 14.93
C GLU A 605 -5.48 4.36 15.45
N GLU A 606 -4.98 5.46 14.89
CA GLU A 606 -5.44 6.82 15.13
C GLU A 606 -5.28 7.64 13.85
N ARG A 607 -6.16 8.62 13.63
CA ARG A 607 -6.08 9.53 12.48
C ARG A 607 -6.22 10.98 12.88
N ILE A 608 -5.56 11.81 12.09
CA ILE A 608 -5.79 13.25 12.08
C ILE A 608 -7.19 13.54 11.51
N PHE A 609 -7.78 14.64 11.92
CA PHE A 609 -9.09 15.07 11.43
C PHE A 609 -9.23 16.59 11.47
N THR A 610 -10.15 17.10 10.66
CA THR A 610 -10.61 18.48 10.76
C THR A 610 -12.06 18.50 11.23
N TYR A 611 -12.49 19.64 11.77
CA TYR A 611 -13.90 19.89 12.09
C TYR A 611 -14.40 21.05 11.21
N THR A 612 -15.35 20.75 10.33
CA THR A 612 -15.90 21.73 9.36
C THR A 612 -17.40 21.50 9.24
N ASP A 613 -18.19 22.58 9.25
CA ASP A 613 -19.65 22.54 9.11
C ASP A 613 -20.36 21.55 10.05
N GLY A 614 -19.93 21.50 11.30
CA GLY A 614 -20.51 20.63 12.31
C GLY A 614 -20.06 19.16 12.25
N LYS A 615 -19.11 18.81 11.36
CA LYS A 615 -18.73 17.43 11.06
C LYS A 615 -17.24 17.19 11.25
N ILE A 616 -16.91 16.02 11.80
CA ILE A 616 -15.54 15.49 11.82
C ILE A 616 -15.24 14.85 10.47
N CYS A 617 -14.14 15.25 9.85
CA CYS A 617 -13.59 14.63 8.65
C CYS A 617 -12.21 14.07 8.96
N PHE A 618 -12.09 12.74 8.99
CA PHE A 618 -10.78 12.08 9.13
C PHE A 618 -9.98 12.21 7.84
N TRP A 619 -8.70 12.48 8.02
CA TRP A 619 -7.71 12.46 6.95
C TRP A 619 -6.75 11.36 7.25
#